data_AF-A0A4Q3NAC2-F1
#
_entry.id   AF-A0A4Q3NAC2-F1
#
_cell.length_a   1.000
_cell.length_b   1.000
_cell.length_c   1.000
_cell.angle_alpha   90.00
_cell.angle_beta   90.00
_cell.angle_gamma   90.00
#
_symmetry.space_group_name_H-M   'P 1'
#
loop_
_entity.id
_entity.type
_entity.pdbx_description
1 polymer ?
#
loop_
_entity_poly.entity_id
_entity_poly.type
_entity_poly.pdbx_seq_one_letter_code
_entity_poly.pdbx_strand_id
1 'polypeptide(L)'
;MQFTPTQKRAAAWLAIAFLAVLALWLLGPVLTPFVVAAVLAYALTPLVDRIDALWGGRMPRVVAVVVVELLFLVTMVCLVLLIVPILAKEIPLMREQLPLLFANLDGSLSPWLAQFGIHVSLDLSSLREQILKYLNANIEDMFGSVLSSLKLGGSLALTVVGSAVLIPVALFYLLLDW
;
A
#
# COMPACT_ATOMS: atom_id res chain seq x y z
N MET A 1 -26.97 0.48 45.72
CA MET A 1 -25.52 0.49 45.99
C MET A 1 -24.95 1.81 45.48
N GLN A 2 -24.38 2.65 46.36
CA GLN A 2 -23.83 3.96 45.96
C GLN A 2 -22.34 3.79 45.63
N PHE A 3 -21.94 4.12 44.39
CA PHE A 3 -20.54 4.03 43.95
C PHE A 3 -19.65 5.01 44.73
N THR A 4 -18.47 4.54 45.14
CA THR A 4 -17.44 5.34 45.80
C THR A 4 -16.87 6.42 44.86
N PRO A 5 -16.36 7.56 45.36
CA PRO A 5 -15.85 8.64 44.51
C PRO A 5 -14.69 8.22 43.58
N THR A 6 -13.87 7.25 44.00
CA THR A 6 -12.81 6.66 43.18
C THR A 6 -13.37 5.84 42.02
N GLN A 7 -14.41 5.04 42.26
CA GLN A 7 -15.11 4.28 41.21
C GLN A 7 -15.76 5.22 40.18
N LYS A 8 -16.35 6.34 40.60
CA LYS A 8 -16.90 7.35 39.68
C LYS A 8 -15.82 7.97 38.79
N ARG A 9 -14.66 8.32 39.37
CA ARG A 9 -13.51 8.86 38.60
C ARG A 9 -12.96 7.82 37.62
N ALA A 10 -12.78 6.58 38.06
CA ALA A 10 -12.31 5.50 37.20
C ALA A 10 -13.28 5.23 36.04
N ALA A 11 -14.59 5.18 36.31
CA ALA A 11 -15.61 5.03 35.27
C ALA A 11 -15.62 6.22 34.29
N ALA A 12 -15.43 7.45 34.76
CA ALA A 12 -15.32 8.63 33.90
C ALA A 12 -14.09 8.55 32.99
N TRP A 13 -12.91 8.20 33.52
CA TRP A 13 -11.70 8.02 32.72
C TRP A 13 -11.82 6.87 31.71
N LEU A 14 -12.45 5.76 32.09
CA LEU A 14 -12.73 4.66 31.17
C LEU A 14 -13.69 5.08 30.06
N ALA A 15 -14.74 5.85 30.38
CA ALA A 15 -15.65 6.38 29.37
C ALA A 15 -14.96 7.35 28.41
N ILE A 16 -14.08 8.23 28.92
CA ILE A 16 -13.26 9.12 28.09
C ILE A 16 -12.32 8.33 27.18
N ALA A 17 -11.60 7.34 27.73
CA ALA A 17 -10.70 6.49 26.96
C ALA A 17 -11.46 5.71 25.87
N PHE A 18 -12.64 5.15 26.21
CA PHE A 18 -13.49 4.45 25.25
C PHE A 18 -13.96 5.38 24.13
N LEU A 19 -14.43 6.58 24.47
CA LEU A 19 -14.84 7.58 23.47
C LEU A 19 -13.67 8.03 22.59
N ALA A 20 -12.48 8.20 23.17
CA ALA A 20 -11.28 8.54 22.41
C ALA A 20 -10.89 7.43 21.42
N VAL A 21 -10.87 6.18 21.87
CA VAL A 21 -10.60 5.02 21.00
C VAL A 21 -11.67 4.89 19.91
N LEU A 22 -12.95 5.06 20.26
CA LEU A 22 -14.05 5.03 19.31
C LEU A 22 -13.91 6.15 18.25
N ALA A 23 -13.57 7.37 18.68
CA ALA A 23 -13.33 8.49 17.78
C ALA A 23 -12.14 8.23 16.85
N LEU A 24 -11.00 7.75 17.39
CA LEU A 24 -9.83 7.37 16.59
C LEU A 24 -10.15 6.26 15.60
N TRP A 25 -10.98 5.29 15.99
CA TRP A 25 -11.39 4.21 15.10
C TRP A 25 -12.28 4.71 13.96
N LEU A 26 -13.23 5.60 14.26
CA LEU A 26 -14.14 6.19 13.28
C LEU A 26 -13.43 7.17 12.33
N LEU A 27 -12.44 7.92 12.84
CA LEU A 27 -11.63 8.87 12.09
C LEU A 27 -10.40 8.21 11.43
N GLY A 28 -10.17 6.92 11.67
CA GLY A 28 -9.02 6.18 11.16
C GLY A 28 -8.70 6.48 9.69
N PRO A 29 -9.66 6.32 8.75
CA PRO A 29 -9.45 6.60 7.33
C PRO A 29 -9.03 8.05 7.02
N VAL A 30 -9.49 9.01 7.82
CA VAL A 30 -9.15 10.44 7.67
C VAL A 30 -7.77 10.75 8.27
N LEU A 31 -7.37 10.03 9.33
CA LEU A 31 -6.08 10.19 10.00
C LEU A 31 -4.94 9.48 9.26
N THR A 32 -5.23 8.39 8.52
CA THR A 32 -4.24 7.63 7.73
C THR A 32 -3.30 8.52 6.89
N PRO A 33 -3.76 9.48 6.06
CA PRO A 33 -2.86 10.32 5.29
C PRO A 33 -1.92 11.17 6.15
N PHE A 34 -2.35 11.61 7.33
CA PHE A 34 -1.50 12.38 8.25
C PHE A 34 -0.43 11.52 8.90
N VAL A 35 -0.77 10.28 9.27
CA VAL A 35 0.21 9.31 9.81
C VAL A 35 1.26 8.97 8.76
N VAL A 36 0.84 8.72 7.52
CA VAL A 36 1.75 8.47 6.40
C VAL A 36 2.65 9.68 6.17
N ALA A 37 2.09 10.89 6.13
CA ALA A 37 2.85 12.12 5.99
C ALA A 37 3.86 12.32 7.14
N ALA A 38 3.51 11.96 8.38
CA ALA A 38 4.42 12.06 9.52
C ALA A 38 5.60 11.07 9.43
N VAL A 39 5.33 9.83 9.03
CA VAL A 39 6.39 8.83 8.81
C VAL A 39 7.32 9.28 7.68
N LEU A 40 6.75 9.79 6.58
CA LEU A 40 7.52 10.32 5.46
C LEU A 40 8.32 11.56 5.89
N ALA A 41 7.71 12.51 6.61
CA ALA A 41 8.40 13.70 7.10
C ALA A 41 9.61 13.30 7.93
N TYR A 42 9.46 12.38 8.89
CA TYR A 42 10.58 11.86 9.68
C TYR A 42 11.71 11.26 8.81
N ALA A 43 11.35 10.54 7.74
CA ALA A 43 12.33 9.97 6.82
C ALA A 43 12.98 11.01 5.88
N LEU A 44 12.27 12.08 5.52
CA LEU A 44 12.70 13.11 4.57
C LEU A 44 13.40 14.30 5.25
N THR A 45 13.22 14.55 6.54
CA THR A 45 13.94 15.58 7.30
C THR A 45 15.47 15.57 7.07
N PRO A 46 16.19 14.44 7.16
CA PRO A 46 17.64 14.44 6.91
C PRO A 46 18.03 14.82 5.48
N LEU A 47 17.13 14.68 4.50
CA LEU A 47 17.35 15.18 3.14
C LEU A 47 17.22 16.69 3.07
N VAL A 48 16.22 17.27 3.77
CA VAL A 48 16.05 18.73 3.88
C VAL A 48 17.28 19.35 4.53
N ASP A 49 17.74 18.79 5.65
CA ASP A 49 18.91 19.30 6.39
C ASP A 49 20.19 19.23 5.55
N ARG A 50 20.37 18.17 4.76
CA ARG A 50 21.51 18.05 3.82
C ARG A 50 21.46 19.13 2.75
N ILE A 51 20.28 19.42 2.19
CA ILE A 51 20.15 20.46 1.16
C ILE A 51 20.43 21.85 1.76
N ASP A 52 19.94 22.14 2.96
CA ASP A 52 20.22 23.42 3.62
C ASP A 52 21.72 23.58 3.96
N ALA A 53 22.35 22.50 4.46
CA ALA A 53 23.78 22.47 4.73
C ALA A 53 24.64 22.66 3.47
N LEU A 54 24.24 22.09 2.32
CA LEU A 54 24.94 22.27 1.04
C LEU A 54 24.91 23.73 0.55
N TRP A 55 23.87 24.48 0.92
CA TRP A 55 23.73 25.91 0.62
C TRP A 55 24.32 26.82 1.72
N GLY A 56 25.03 26.25 2.70
CA GLY A 56 25.72 26.98 3.75
C GLY A 56 24.78 27.66 4.75
N GLY A 57 23.57 27.12 4.97
CA GLY A 57 22.59 27.64 5.92
C GLY A 57 22.00 29.00 5.56
N ARG A 58 22.19 29.45 4.30
CA ARG A 58 21.66 30.72 3.79
C ARG A 58 20.29 30.56 3.12
N MET A 59 19.82 29.33 2.93
CA MET A 59 18.58 29.07 2.22
C MET A 59 17.41 29.11 3.22
N PRO A 60 16.30 29.81 2.90
CA PRO A 60 15.11 29.72 3.73
C PRO A 60 14.63 28.27 3.74
N ARG A 61 14.38 27.72 4.93
CA ARG A 61 13.94 26.32 5.11
C ARG A 61 12.78 25.92 4.20
N VAL A 62 11.84 26.85 3.99
CA VAL A 62 10.70 26.68 3.07
C VAL A 62 11.17 26.24 1.68
N VAL A 63 12.25 26.83 1.14
CA VAL A 63 12.78 26.47 -0.17
C VAL A 63 13.36 25.06 -0.18
N ALA A 64 14.09 24.68 0.88
CA ALA A 64 14.63 23.33 1.00
C ALA A 64 13.51 22.28 1.08
N VAL A 65 12.46 22.55 1.86
CA VAL A 65 11.27 21.69 1.97
C VAL A 65 10.57 21.55 0.63
N VAL A 66 10.28 22.66 -0.08
CA VAL A 66 9.63 22.61 -1.40
C VAL A 66 10.45 21.79 -2.41
N VAL A 67 11.78 21.95 -2.41
CA VAL A 67 12.65 21.19 -3.32
C VAL A 67 12.60 19.70 -3.01
N VAL A 68 12.70 19.31 -1.73
CA VAL A 68 12.64 17.91 -1.31
C VAL A 68 11.28 17.29 -1.60
N GLU A 69 10.20 18.01 -1.28
CA GLU A 69 8.83 17.56 -1.54
C GLU A 69 8.57 17.39 -3.04
N LEU A 70 9.00 18.35 -3.86
CA LEU A 70 8.83 18.27 -5.31
C LEU A 70 9.65 17.12 -5.90
N LEU A 71 10.89 16.92 -5.44
CA LEU A 71 11.71 15.77 -5.84
C LEU A 71 11.05 14.44 -5.44
N PHE A 72 10.49 14.36 -4.24
CA PHE A 72 9.77 13.19 -3.76
C PHE A 72 8.53 12.89 -4.60
N LEU A 73 7.70 13.90 -4.88
CA LEU A 73 6.52 13.77 -5.72
C LEU A 73 6.87 13.31 -7.14
N VAL A 74 7.87 13.94 -7.77
CA VAL A 74 8.34 13.56 -9.10
C VAL A 74 8.86 12.12 -9.10
N THR A 75 9.64 11.74 -8.09
CA THR A 75 10.16 10.37 -7.96
C THR A 75 9.03 9.35 -7.82
N MET A 76 8.00 9.64 -7.01
CA MET A 76 6.83 8.77 -6.88
C MET A 76 6.06 8.63 -8.17
N VAL A 77 5.80 9.75 -8.87
CA VAL A 77 5.13 9.71 -10.17
C VAL A 77 5.95 8.90 -11.18
N CYS A 78 7.26 9.11 -11.27
CA CYS A 78 8.15 8.32 -12.13
C CYS A 78 8.11 6.83 -11.79
N LEU A 79 8.14 6.49 -10.50
CA LEU A 79 8.11 5.11 -10.03
C LEU A 79 6.78 4.44 -10.40
N VAL A 80 5.64 5.10 -10.21
CA VAL A 80 4.33 4.59 -10.64
C VAL A 80 4.29 4.44 -12.17
N LEU A 81 4.73 5.45 -12.92
CA LEU A 81 4.77 5.42 -14.38
C LEU A 81 5.72 4.36 -14.94
N LEU A 82 6.71 3.91 -14.17
CA LEU A 82 7.64 2.85 -14.57
C LEU A 82 7.11 1.47 -14.16
N ILE A 83 6.61 1.32 -12.93
CA ILE A 83 6.13 0.04 -12.41
C ILE A 83 4.86 -0.41 -13.13
N VAL A 84 3.89 0.48 -13.33
CA VAL A 84 2.61 0.13 -13.97
C VAL A 84 2.80 -0.52 -15.36
N PRO A 85 3.55 0.07 -16.31
CA PRO A 85 3.74 -0.55 -17.62
C PRO A 85 4.61 -1.81 -17.57
N ILE A 86 5.57 -1.90 -16.64
CA ILE A 86 6.34 -3.13 -16.45
C ILE A 86 5.39 -4.25 -16.00
N LEU A 87 4.61 -4.03 -14.95
CA LEU A 87 3.64 -5.02 -14.48
C LEU A 87 2.60 -5.38 -15.55
N ALA A 88 2.15 -4.40 -16.34
CA ALA A 88 1.21 -4.64 -17.43
C ALA A 88 1.79 -5.56 -18.53
N LYS A 89 3.11 -5.59 -18.72
CA LYS A 89 3.79 -6.48 -19.68
C LYS A 89 4.20 -7.81 -19.04
N GLU A 90 4.78 -7.76 -17.84
CA GLU A 90 5.31 -8.92 -17.13
C GLU A 90 4.21 -9.89 -16.69
N ILE A 91 3.05 -9.39 -16.23
CA ILE A 91 1.95 -10.24 -15.77
C ILE A 91 1.41 -11.16 -16.90
N PRO A 92 1.12 -10.67 -18.12
CA PRO A 92 0.82 -11.54 -19.27
C PRO A 92 1.93 -12.54 -19.60
N LEU A 93 3.19 -12.10 -19.63
CA LEU A 93 4.34 -12.97 -19.91
C LEU A 93 4.46 -14.11 -18.88
N MET A 94 4.25 -13.82 -17.60
CA MET A 94 4.19 -14.82 -16.54
C MET A 94 3.04 -15.79 -16.76
N ARG A 95 1.86 -15.31 -17.18
CA ARG A 95 0.70 -16.17 -17.49
C ARG A 95 0.98 -17.13 -18.65
N GLU A 96 1.72 -16.70 -19.67
CA GLU A 96 2.12 -17.55 -20.80
C GLU A 96 3.22 -18.57 -20.44
N GLN A 97 4.14 -18.21 -19.54
CA GLN A 97 5.24 -19.08 -19.13
C GLN A 97 4.84 -20.10 -18.07
N LEU A 98 3.88 -19.77 -17.19
CA LEU A 98 3.35 -20.69 -16.18
C LEU A 98 2.94 -22.07 -16.72
N PRO A 99 2.15 -22.20 -17.80
CA PRO A 99 1.81 -23.52 -18.34
C PRO A 99 3.05 -24.29 -18.80
N LEU A 100 4.03 -23.64 -19.43
CA LEU A 100 5.27 -24.31 -19.84
C LEU A 100 6.05 -24.85 -18.64
N LEU A 101 6.12 -24.09 -17.54
CA LEU A 101 6.75 -24.54 -16.29
C LEU A 101 6.06 -25.78 -15.72
N PHE A 102 4.72 -25.79 -15.67
CA PHE A 102 3.97 -26.97 -15.23
C PHE A 102 4.18 -28.19 -16.15
N ALA A 103 4.33 -27.98 -17.47
CA ALA A 103 4.53 -29.09 -18.41
C ALA A 103 5.92 -29.74 -18.23
N ASN A 104 6.94 -28.92 -17.98
CA ASN A 104 8.29 -29.39 -17.71
C ASN A 104 8.38 -30.11 -16.34
N LEU A 105 7.63 -29.62 -15.35
CA LEU A 105 7.50 -30.28 -14.04
C LEU A 105 6.83 -31.64 -14.19
N ASP A 106 5.71 -31.76 -14.91
CA ASP A 106 5.06 -33.04 -15.19
C ASP A 106 6.00 -34.02 -15.91
N GLY A 107 6.70 -33.53 -16.95
CA GLY A 107 7.62 -34.33 -17.75
C GLY A 107 8.84 -34.86 -16.98
N SER A 108 9.26 -34.19 -15.90
CA SER A 108 10.43 -34.60 -15.09
C SER A 108 10.04 -35.32 -13.79
N LEU A 109 8.96 -34.87 -13.12
CA LEU A 109 8.49 -35.45 -11.87
C LEU A 109 7.82 -36.80 -12.09
N SER A 110 7.01 -36.94 -13.14
CA SER A 110 6.29 -38.18 -13.42
C SER A 110 7.22 -39.39 -13.60
N PRO A 111 8.29 -39.34 -14.42
CA PRO A 111 9.24 -40.46 -14.51
C PRO A 111 10.08 -40.67 -13.25
N TRP A 112 10.35 -39.63 -12.46
CA TRP A 112 11.11 -39.76 -11.20
C TRP A 112 10.28 -40.42 -10.08
N LEU A 113 9.00 -40.05 -9.95
CA LEU A 113 8.06 -40.68 -9.01
C LEU A 113 7.73 -42.12 -9.41
N ALA A 114 7.66 -42.40 -10.71
CA ALA A 114 7.49 -43.76 -11.24
C ALA A 114 8.64 -44.70 -10.82
N GLN A 115 9.88 -44.19 -10.68
CA GLN A 115 11.01 -44.98 -10.18
C GLN A 115 10.85 -45.42 -8.71
N PHE A 116 10.05 -44.69 -7.92
CA PHE A 116 9.73 -45.04 -6.54
C PHE A 116 8.42 -45.84 -6.39
N GLY A 117 7.80 -46.26 -7.51
CA GLY A 117 6.57 -47.04 -7.53
C GLY A 117 5.31 -46.24 -7.18
N ILE A 118 5.43 -44.93 -6.95
CA ILE A 118 4.30 -44.06 -6.61
C ILE A 118 3.69 -43.54 -7.91
N HIS A 119 2.58 -44.14 -8.32
CA HIS A 119 1.79 -43.68 -9.46
C HIS A 119 0.92 -42.51 -9.02
N VAL A 120 1.54 -41.35 -8.86
CA VAL A 120 0.82 -40.15 -8.48
C VAL A 120 0.07 -39.62 -9.69
N SER A 121 -1.21 -39.95 -9.81
CA SER A 121 -2.17 -39.27 -10.68
C SER A 121 -2.53 -37.90 -10.10
N LEU A 122 -1.53 -37.09 -9.74
CA LEU A 122 -1.76 -35.68 -9.41
C LEU A 122 -2.31 -35.06 -10.69
N ASP A 123 -3.56 -34.62 -10.64
CA ASP A 123 -4.23 -33.89 -11.71
C ASP A 123 -3.63 -32.47 -11.77
N LEU A 124 -2.36 -32.41 -12.16
CA LEU A 124 -1.57 -31.20 -12.37
C LEU A 124 -2.22 -30.35 -13.47
N SER A 125 -2.99 -30.97 -14.36
CA SER A 125 -3.94 -30.32 -15.28
C SER A 125 -5.02 -29.52 -14.56
N SER A 126 -5.79 -30.12 -13.64
CA SER A 126 -6.81 -29.40 -12.85
C SER A 126 -6.22 -28.30 -11.97
N LEU A 127 -5.03 -28.51 -11.38
CA LEU A 127 -4.34 -27.47 -10.62
C LEU A 127 -3.88 -26.32 -11.51
N ARG A 128 -3.31 -26.61 -12.68
CA ARG A 128 -2.95 -25.59 -13.69
C ARG A 128 -4.18 -24.77 -14.08
N GLU A 129 -5.29 -25.43 -14.41
CA GLU A 129 -6.53 -24.75 -14.82
C GLU A 129 -7.09 -23.85 -13.71
N GLN A 130 -7.09 -24.32 -12.46
CA GLN A 130 -7.52 -23.51 -11.32
C GLN A 130 -6.62 -22.28 -11.11
N ILE A 131 -5.30 -22.45 -11.17
CA ILE A 131 -4.34 -21.35 -11.00
C ILE A 131 -4.49 -20.32 -12.12
N LEU A 132 -4.61 -20.75 -13.37
CA LEU A 132 -4.83 -19.86 -14.53
C LEU A 132 -6.17 -19.13 -14.43
N LYS A 133 -7.23 -19.81 -13.99
CA LYS A 133 -8.55 -19.20 -13.78
C LYS A 133 -8.50 -18.13 -12.69
N TYR A 134 -7.86 -18.41 -11.55
CA TYR A 134 -7.70 -17.45 -10.47
C TYR A 134 -6.87 -16.23 -10.89
N LEU A 135 -5.75 -16.43 -11.60
CA LEU A 135 -4.93 -15.33 -12.12
C LEU A 135 -5.72 -14.43 -13.07
N ASN A 136 -6.46 -15.00 -14.02
CA ASN A 136 -7.22 -14.21 -14.99
C ASN A 136 -8.40 -13.47 -14.33
N ALA A 137 -9.21 -14.14 -13.52
CA ALA A 137 -10.34 -13.52 -12.84
C ALA A 137 -9.88 -12.40 -11.91
N ASN A 138 -8.86 -12.63 -11.09
CA ASN A 138 -8.45 -11.67 -10.08
C ASN A 138 -7.83 -10.39 -10.66
N ILE A 139 -7.14 -10.49 -11.81
CA ILE A 139 -6.51 -9.33 -12.45
C ILE A 139 -7.58 -8.49 -13.18
N GLU A 140 -8.42 -9.11 -14.01
CA GLU A 140 -9.49 -8.38 -14.71
C GLU A 140 -10.52 -7.79 -13.75
N ASP A 141 -10.88 -8.52 -12.70
CA ASP A 141 -11.82 -8.03 -11.67
C ASP A 141 -11.20 -6.92 -10.82
N MET A 142 -9.91 -6.93 -10.51
CA MET A 142 -9.25 -5.81 -9.82
C MET A 142 -9.28 -4.54 -10.66
N PHE A 143 -8.86 -4.61 -11.92
CA PHE A 143 -8.89 -3.43 -12.80
C PHE A 143 -10.33 -2.98 -13.06
N GLY A 144 -11.24 -3.93 -13.29
CA GLY A 144 -12.66 -3.67 -13.52
C GLY A 144 -13.35 -3.06 -12.30
N SER A 145 -13.06 -3.54 -11.09
CA SER A 145 -13.64 -3.05 -9.83
C SER A 145 -13.13 -1.66 -9.44
N VAL A 146 -11.85 -1.36 -9.68
CA VAL A 146 -11.31 0.00 -9.49
C VAL A 146 -11.96 0.96 -10.48
N LEU A 147 -12.03 0.58 -11.76
CA LEU A 147 -12.63 1.41 -12.81
C LEU A 147 -14.14 1.60 -12.61
N SER A 148 -14.84 0.57 -12.13
CA SER A 148 -16.28 0.65 -11.84
C SER A 148 -16.54 1.44 -10.57
N SER A 149 -15.72 1.31 -9.52
CA SER A 149 -15.80 2.14 -8.31
C SER A 149 -15.57 3.62 -8.63
N LEU A 150 -14.60 3.91 -9.50
CA LEU A 150 -14.37 5.25 -10.04
C LEU A 150 -15.60 5.80 -10.80
N LYS A 151 -16.35 4.94 -11.49
CA LYS A 151 -17.51 5.32 -12.32
C LYS A 151 -18.85 5.36 -11.57
N LEU A 152 -19.11 4.44 -10.64
CA LEU A 152 -20.43 4.18 -10.04
C LEU A 152 -20.56 4.72 -8.61
N GLY A 153 -19.46 4.88 -7.87
CA GLY A 153 -19.52 5.21 -6.46
C GLY A 153 -18.21 5.82 -6.01
N GLY A 154 -18.06 7.13 -6.23
CA GLY A 154 -16.84 7.91 -6.01
C GLY A 154 -16.22 7.86 -4.61
N SER A 155 -16.67 7.01 -3.69
CA SER A 155 -16.09 6.85 -2.35
C SER A 155 -14.61 6.44 -2.39
N LEU A 156 -14.23 5.37 -3.10
CA LEU A 156 -12.81 4.95 -3.18
C LEU A 156 -11.96 5.96 -3.96
N ALA A 157 -12.52 6.49 -5.05
CA ALA A 157 -11.88 7.53 -5.84
C ALA A 157 -11.56 8.77 -4.99
N LEU A 158 -12.55 9.23 -4.21
CA LEU A 158 -12.45 10.39 -3.35
C LEU A 158 -11.49 10.14 -2.19
N THR A 159 -11.43 8.93 -1.63
CA THR A 159 -10.44 8.57 -0.60
C THR A 159 -9.02 8.55 -1.16
N VAL A 160 -8.81 7.97 -2.35
CA VAL A 160 -7.48 7.93 -2.99
C VAL A 160 -7.03 9.33 -3.41
N VAL A 161 -7.88 10.09 -4.10
CA VAL A 161 -7.57 11.47 -4.51
C VAL A 161 -7.40 12.37 -3.29
N GLY A 162 -8.28 12.25 -2.30
CA GLY A 162 -8.18 12.99 -1.05
C GLY A 162 -6.87 12.70 -0.33
N SER A 163 -6.47 11.44 -0.22
CA SER A 163 -5.18 11.06 0.37
C SER A 163 -3.99 11.53 -0.47
N ALA A 164 -4.08 11.43 -1.81
CA ALA A 164 -3.03 11.90 -2.72
C ALA A 164 -2.79 13.41 -2.63
N VAL A 165 -3.80 14.20 -2.25
CA VAL A 165 -3.67 15.65 -2.01
C VAL A 165 -3.30 15.96 -0.56
N LEU A 166 -3.90 15.27 0.42
CA LEU A 166 -3.65 15.50 1.84
C LEU A 166 -2.25 15.09 2.28
N ILE A 167 -1.69 14.00 1.73
CA ILE A 167 -0.36 13.51 2.12
C ILE A 167 0.72 14.57 1.79
N PRO A 168 0.83 15.12 0.57
CA PRO A 168 1.81 16.15 0.26
C PRO A 168 1.60 17.40 1.11
N VAL A 169 0.36 17.89 1.23
CA VAL A 169 0.07 19.09 2.04
C VAL A 169 0.48 18.89 3.50
N ALA A 170 0.11 17.77 4.12
CA ALA A 170 0.52 17.47 5.49
C ALA A 170 2.04 17.30 5.61
N LEU A 171 2.68 16.66 4.64
CA LEU A 171 4.12 16.45 4.60
C LEU A 171 4.88 17.78 4.50
N PHE A 172 4.41 18.72 3.69
CA PHE A 172 4.96 20.08 3.60
C PHE A 172 4.98 20.76 4.96
N TYR A 173 3.82 20.80 5.63
CA TYR A 173 3.71 21.44 6.95
C TYR A 173 4.57 20.75 8.00
N LEU A 174 4.57 19.41 8.02
CA LEU A 174 5.36 18.65 8.99
C LEU A 174 6.86 18.83 8.76
N LEU A 175 7.35 18.85 7.52
CA LEU A 175 8.75 19.12 7.20
C LEU A 175 9.17 20.56 7.51
N LEU A 176 8.25 21.51 7.39
CA LEU A 176 8.50 22.91 7.70
C LEU A 176 8.64 23.17 9.20
N ASP A 177 7.83 22.47 10.01
CA ASP A 177 7.71 22.70 11.45
C ASP A 177 8.65 21.84 12.32
N TRP A 178 9.18 20.74 11.76
CA TRP A 178 10.05 19.78 12.47
C TRP A 178 11.42 20.33 12.90
#